data_AF-A0ABD0RFQ5-F1
#
_entry.id   AF-A0ABD0RFQ5-F1
#
_cell.length_a   1.000
_cell.length_b   1.000
_cell.length_c   1.000
_cell.angle_alpha   90.00
_cell.angle_beta   90.00
_cell.angle_gamma   90.00
#
_symmetry.space_group_name_H-M   'P 1'
#
loop_
_entity.id
_entity.type
_entity.pdbx_description
1 polymer ?
#
loop_
_entity_poly.entity_id
_entity_poly.type
_entity_poly.pdbx_seq_one_letter_code
_entity_poly.pdbx_strand_id
1 'polypeptide(L)'
;VLFLQFGDETRRVHITHELNSLETLHALIVHMFPQKLTAGMLKSPNTAILIKDEARNVFYELEDVRDIQDRSIIKIYRKEPIYASYPAAHLANGDLRVRYSY
;
A
#
# COMPACT_ATOMS: atom_id res chain seq x y z
N VAL A 1 -9.56 -10.87 -15.74
CA VAL A 1 -8.97 -9.50 -15.76
C VAL A 1 -8.87 -9.00 -14.33
N LEU A 2 -7.78 -8.35 -13.93
CA LEU A 2 -7.69 -7.63 -12.65
C LEU A 2 -7.32 -6.17 -12.86
N PHE A 3 -7.66 -5.33 -11.88
CA PHE A 3 -7.25 -3.94 -11.80
C PHE A 3 -6.36 -3.75 -10.57
N LEU A 4 -5.08 -3.44 -10.79
CA LEU A 4 -4.12 -3.18 -9.74
C LEU A 4 -3.94 -1.67 -9.59
N GLN A 5 -4.07 -1.15 -8.38
CA GLN A 5 -3.93 0.27 -8.07
C GLN A 5 -2.78 0.52 -7.09
N PHE A 6 -1.89 1.45 -7.41
CA PHE A 6 -0.85 1.95 -6.50
C PHE A 6 -0.77 3.48 -6.59
N GLY A 7 -1.16 4.16 -5.51
CA GLY A 7 -1.39 5.62 -5.54
C GLY A 7 -2.47 5.97 -6.58
N ASP A 8 -2.15 6.91 -7.46
CA ASP A 8 -3.04 7.33 -8.57
C ASP A 8 -2.90 6.47 -9.83
N GLU A 9 -1.93 5.55 -9.86
CA GLU A 9 -1.71 4.69 -11.03
C GLU A 9 -2.57 3.43 -10.95
N THR A 10 -3.30 3.13 -12.01
CA THR A 10 -4.08 1.90 -12.16
C THR A 10 -3.61 1.14 -13.39
N ARG A 11 -3.31 -0.15 -13.22
CA ARG A 11 -2.91 -1.05 -14.30
C ARG A 11 -3.90 -2.20 -14.42
N ARG A 12 -4.31 -2.48 -15.66
CA ARG A 12 -5.15 -3.63 -16.00
C ARG A 12 -4.27 -4.81 -16.39
N VAL A 13 -4.55 -5.97 -15.85
CA VAL A 13 -3.84 -7.21 -16.18
C VAL A 13 -4.80 -8.32 -16.59
N HIS A 14 -4.43 -9.06 -17.63
CA HIS A 14 -5.14 -10.27 -18.04
C HIS A 14 -4.41 -11.45 -17.42
N ILE A 15 -5.08 -12.13 -16.49
CA ILE A 15 -4.55 -13.34 -15.88
C ILE A 15 -4.90 -14.51 -16.78
N THR A 16 -3.87 -15.22 -17.23
CA THR A 16 -3.98 -16.36 -18.14
C THR A 16 -3.83 -17.71 -17.42
N HIS A 17 -3.32 -17.70 -16.18
CA HIS A 17 -3.12 -18.87 -15.34
C HIS A 17 -3.65 -18.58 -13.93
N GLU A 18 -4.17 -19.57 -13.22
CA GLU A 18 -4.70 -19.36 -11.86
C GLU A 18 -3.65 -18.79 -10.90
N LEU A 19 -4.05 -17.78 -10.10
CA LEU A 19 -3.23 -17.28 -9.00
C LEU A 19 -3.36 -18.25 -7.84
N ASN A 20 -2.32 -19.06 -7.64
CA ASN A 20 -2.35 -20.14 -6.66
C ASN A 20 -1.75 -19.75 -5.30
N SER A 21 -1.05 -18.61 -5.23
CA SER A 21 -0.40 -18.18 -3.99
C SER A 21 -0.19 -16.66 -3.92
N LEU A 22 -0.04 -16.16 -2.69
CA LEU A 22 0.25 -14.75 -2.44
C LEU A 22 1.60 -14.33 -3.06
N GLU A 23 2.57 -15.24 -3.11
CA GLU A 23 3.86 -14.99 -3.77
C GLU A 23 3.71 -14.75 -5.27
N THR A 24 2.86 -15.52 -5.95
CA THR A 24 2.61 -15.29 -7.39
C THR A 24 1.89 -13.96 -7.64
N LEU A 25 0.98 -13.58 -6.75
CA LEU A 25 0.35 -12.26 -6.78
C LEU A 25 1.38 -11.15 -6.55
N HIS A 26 2.28 -11.30 -5.58
CA HIS A 26 3.36 -10.34 -5.32
C HIS A 26 4.27 -10.17 -6.54
N ALA A 27 4.67 -11.28 -7.17
CA ALA A 27 5.48 -11.25 -8.38
C ALA A 27 4.77 -10.51 -9.52
N LEU A 28 3.47 -10.75 -9.70
CA LEU A 28 2.64 -10.04 -10.67
C LEU A 28 2.59 -8.54 -10.38
N ILE A 29 2.36 -8.14 -9.12
CA ILE A 29 2.32 -6.73 -8.73
C ILE A 29 3.67 -6.03 -8.99
N VAL A 30 4.79 -6.64 -8.62
CA VAL A 30 6.12 -6.08 -8.89
C VAL A 30 6.36 -5.95 -10.39
N HIS A 31 5.97 -6.97 -11.17
CA HIS A 31 6.07 -6.93 -12.63
C HIS A 31 5.23 -5.81 -13.24
N MET A 32 4.07 -5.53 -12.65
CA MET A 32 3.21 -4.44 -13.09
C MET A 32 3.72 -3.07 -12.61
N PHE A 33 4.49 -2.94 -11.52
CA PHE A 33 5.02 -1.65 -11.06
C PHE A 33 6.54 -1.67 -10.79
N PRO A 34 7.38 -2.06 -11.76
CA PRO A 34 8.79 -2.38 -11.51
C PRO A 34 9.62 -1.18 -11.08
N GLN A 35 9.19 0.03 -11.44
CA GLN A 35 9.86 1.29 -11.08
C GLN A 35 9.39 1.87 -9.73
N LYS A 36 8.34 1.29 -9.11
CA LYS A 36 7.70 1.83 -7.90
C LYS A 36 7.65 0.84 -6.74
N LEU A 37 7.62 -0.47 -7.04
CA LEU A 37 7.51 -1.54 -6.07
C LEU A 37 8.61 -2.57 -6.27
N THR A 38 9.07 -3.15 -5.15
CA THR A 38 9.99 -4.29 -5.13
C THR A 38 9.38 -5.43 -4.33
N ALA A 39 9.85 -6.66 -4.55
CA ALA A 39 9.35 -7.84 -3.82
C ALA A 39 9.55 -7.71 -2.30
N GLY A 40 10.66 -7.09 -1.87
CA GLY A 40 10.92 -6.81 -0.46
C GLY A 40 9.91 -5.85 0.16
N MET A 41 9.47 -4.85 -0.60
CA MET A 41 8.43 -3.92 -0.15
C MET A 41 7.07 -4.60 0.05
N LEU A 42 6.69 -5.52 -0.84
CA LEU A 42 5.41 -6.26 -0.71
C LEU A 42 5.38 -7.24 0.46
N LYS A 43 6.55 -7.76 0.87
CA LYS A 43 6.69 -8.62 2.05
C LYS A 43 6.81 -7.82 3.36
N SER A 44 6.94 -6.50 3.27
CA SER A 44 7.05 -5.64 4.45
C SER A 44 5.71 -5.55 5.17
N PRO A 45 5.68 -5.57 6.52
CA PRO A 45 4.44 -5.31 7.29
C PRO A 45 3.87 -3.91 7.04
N ASN A 46 4.65 -3.01 6.44
CA ASN A 46 4.22 -1.68 6.05
C ASN A 46 3.46 -1.66 4.72
N THR A 47 3.28 -2.80 4.05
CA THR A 47 2.49 -2.90 2.83
C THR A 47 1.28 -3.80 3.09
N ALA A 48 0.10 -3.31 2.75
CA ALA A 48 -1.14 -4.08 2.74
C ALA A 48 -1.64 -4.22 1.30
N ILE A 49 -2.08 -5.43 0.95
CA ILE A 49 -2.78 -5.68 -0.30
C ILE A 49 -4.26 -5.71 0.03
N LEU A 50 -5.01 -4.76 -0.52
CA LEU A 50 -6.43 -4.61 -0.26
C LEU A 50 -7.23 -5.06 -1.47
N ILE A 51 -8.38 -5.70 -1.25
CA ILE A 51 -9.34 -6.05 -2.29
C ILE A 51 -10.67 -5.34 -2.01
N LYS A 52 -11.35 -4.88 -3.07
CA LYS A 52 -12.66 -4.23 -2.95
C LYS A 52 -13.78 -5.26 -2.87
N ASP A 53 -14.58 -5.18 -1.83
CA ASP A 53 -15.93 -5.75 -1.78
C ASP A 53 -16.87 -4.77 -2.48
N GLU A 54 -17.33 -5.13 -3.68
CA GLU A 54 -18.26 -4.30 -4.46
C GLU A 54 -19.66 -4.21 -3.84
N ALA A 55 -20.12 -5.26 -3.16
CA ALA A 55 -21.45 -5.30 -2.55
C ALA A 55 -21.53 -4.34 -1.34
N ARG A 56 -20.45 -4.26 -0.57
CA ARG A 56 -20.35 -3.38 0.60
C ARG A 56 -19.68 -2.04 0.31
N ASN A 57 -19.09 -1.90 -0.88
CA ASN A 57 -18.28 -0.75 -1.29
C ASN A 57 -17.17 -0.39 -0.27
N VAL A 58 -16.48 -1.41 0.23
CA VAL A 58 -15.35 -1.26 1.18
C VAL A 58 -14.13 -2.02 0.69
N PHE A 59 -12.94 -1.57 1.08
CA PHE A 59 -11.70 -2.31 0.90
C PHE A 59 -11.34 -3.04 2.19
N TYR A 60 -10.90 -4.29 2.07
CA TYR A 60 -10.37 -5.08 3.18
C TYR A 60 -9.04 -5.73 2.78
N GLU A 61 -8.24 -6.15 3.76
CA GLU A 61 -6.95 -6.79 3.51
C GLU A 61 -7.14 -8.19 2.94
N LEU A 62 -6.43 -8.50 1.86
CA LEU A 62 -6.49 -9.78 1.18
C LEU A 62 -5.62 -10.80 1.94
N GLU A 63 -6.27 -11.70 2.65
CA GLU A 63 -5.60 -12.81 3.35
C GLU A 63 -5.45 -14.05 2.47
N ASP A 64 -6.40 -14.28 1.55
CA ASP A 64 -6.46 -15.46 0.70
C ASP A 64 -6.69 -15.09 -0.77
N VAL A 65 -5.86 -15.63 -1.67
CA VAL A 65 -5.97 -15.38 -3.12
C VAL A 65 -7.26 -15.92 -3.73
N ARG A 66 -7.96 -16.84 -3.06
CA ARG A 66 -9.27 -17.37 -3.47
C ARG A 66 -10.38 -16.31 -3.48
N ASP A 67 -10.20 -15.20 -2.78
CA ASP A 67 -11.13 -14.07 -2.81
C ASP A 67 -11.02 -13.25 -4.12
N ILE A 68 -9.96 -13.46 -4.89
CA ILE A 68 -9.76 -12.74 -6.16
C ILE A 68 -10.69 -13.34 -7.23
N GLN A 69 -11.53 -12.48 -7.80
CA GLN A 69 -12.48 -12.80 -8.85
C GLN A 69 -12.18 -12.02 -10.14
N ASP A 70 -12.90 -12.33 -11.22
CA ASP A 70 -12.82 -11.51 -12.43
C ASP A 70 -13.20 -10.06 -12.12
N ARG A 71 -12.39 -9.13 -12.61
CA ARG A 71 -12.51 -7.68 -12.44
C ARG A 71 -12.35 -7.19 -11.00
N SER A 72 -11.83 -8.02 -10.09
CA SER A 72 -11.45 -7.53 -8.76
C SER A 72 -10.51 -6.33 -8.84
N ILE A 73 -10.76 -5.37 -7.96
CA ILE A 73 -9.93 -4.19 -7.78
C ILE A 73 -9.04 -4.45 -6.57
N ILE A 74 -7.74 -4.50 -6.82
CA ILE A 74 -6.71 -4.71 -5.81
C ILE A 74 -5.92 -3.42 -5.63
N LYS A 75 -5.83 -2.92 -4.40
CA LYS A 75 -5.09 -1.72 -4.05
C LYS A 75 -3.87 -2.09 -3.22
N ILE A 76 -2.70 -1.64 -3.64
CA ILE A 76 -1.46 -1.78 -2.89
C ILE A 76 -1.31 -0.53 -2.03
N TYR A 77 -1.50 -0.69 -0.72
CA TYR A 77 -1.39 0.39 0.24
C TYR A 77 -0.09 0.29 1.03
N ARG A 78 0.66 1.39 1.13
CA ARG A 78 1.83 1.47 2.01
C ARG A 78 1.47 2.29 3.23
N LYS A 79 1.49 1.66 4.40
CA LYS A 79 1.43 2.30 5.72
C LYS A 79 2.73 3.11 5.85
N GLU A 80 2.65 4.42 5.74
CA GLU A 80 3.81 5.28 6.05
C GLU A 80 4.19 5.05 7.53
N PRO A 81 5.48 5.02 7.88
CA PRO A 81 5.87 5.02 9.28
C PRO A 81 5.34 6.32 9.90
N ILE A 82 4.40 6.18 10.83
CA ILE A 82 3.76 7.29 11.57
C ILE A 82 4.80 8.18 12.30
N TYR A 83 6.07 7.75 12.39
CA TYR A 83 7.19 8.49 12.98
C TYR A 83 7.98 9.40 12.02
N ALA A 84 7.70 9.42 10.71
CA ALA A 84 8.38 10.34 9.78
C ALA A 84 7.74 11.74 9.70
N SER A 85 6.69 12.00 10.49
CA SER A 85 6.07 13.33 10.62
C SER A 85 6.31 13.90 12.02
N TYR A 86 7.58 14.09 12.36
CA TYR A 86 7.96 15.25 13.15
C TYR A 86 8.98 15.99 12.30
N PRO A 87 8.75 17.26 11.92
CA PRO A 87 9.89 18.10 11.64
C PRO A 87 10.65 18.15 12.97
N ALA A 88 11.80 17.50 13.05
CA ALA A 88 12.86 17.97 13.93
C ALA A 88 13.25 19.35 13.40
N ALA A 89 12.37 20.33 13.61
CA ALA A 89 12.60 21.72 13.34
C ALA A 89 13.70 22.13 14.32
N HIS A 90 14.92 22.17 13.79
CA HIS A 90 16.03 22.96 14.28
C HIS A 90 16.13 23.05 15.81
N LEU A 91 16.86 22.13 16.43
CA LEU A 91 17.71 22.49 17.57
C LEU A 91 18.85 23.38 17.03
N ALA A 92 18.50 24.56 16.53
CA ALA A 92 19.42 25.66 16.32
C ALA A 92 19.28 26.56 17.54
N ASN A 93 20.29 26.49 18.40
CA ASN A 93 20.70 27.47 19.40
C ASN A 93 19.83 28.72 19.58
N GLY A 94 19.39 28.95 20.81
CA GLY A 94 19.41 30.30 21.39
C GLY A 94 18.05 30.85 21.83
N ASP A 95 18.05 31.31 23.08
CA ASP A 95 17.20 32.37 23.63
C ASP A 95 15.76 32.06 24.10
N LEU A 96 15.69 31.74 25.40
CA LEU A 96 15.05 32.54 26.44
C LEU A 96 13.55 32.93 26.34
N ARG A 97 12.84 32.50 27.39
CA ARG A 97 11.73 33.17 28.12
C ARG A 97 10.30 32.92 27.65
N VAL A 98 9.76 31.80 28.13
CA VAL A 98 8.33 31.70 28.46
C VAL A 98 8.07 32.57 29.70
N ARG A 99 7.42 33.72 29.52
CA ARG A 99 6.89 34.53 30.63
C ARG A 99 5.39 34.27 30.71
N TYR A 100 4.95 33.49 31.69
CA TYR A 100 3.54 33.45 32.09
C TYR A 100 3.23 34.75 32.84
N SER A 101 2.16 35.45 32.45
CA SER A 101 1.53 36.48 33.29
C SER A 101 0.16 36.00 33.72
N TYR A 102 -0.12 36.23 35.00
CA TYR A 102 -1.39 36.05 35.69
C TYR A 102 -2.42 37.08 35.24
#